data_AF-A0A6M0II49-F1
#
_entry.id   AF-A0A6M0II49-F1
#
_cell.length_a   1.000
_cell.length_b   1.000
_cell.length_c   1.000
_cell.angle_alpha   90.00
_cell.angle_beta   90.00
_cell.angle_gamma   90.00
#
_symmetry.space_group_name_H-M   'P 1'
#
loop_
_entity.id
_entity.type
_entity.pdbx_description
1 polymer ?
#
loop_
_entity_poly.entity_id
_entity_poly.type
_entity_poly.pdbx_seq_one_letter_code
_entity_poly.pdbx_strand_id
1 'polypeptide(L)'
;MYKDAVNHYFNEVMPAYEQYVKLATNEIKSKLMLISLARQSSYLLFNFREQLIPPYKKEEFDRNYIASLCPDYHWIGDVANAFKHRSIGRKDRIIDDVSQIEETLVRTCFIPEDATPANPYYSIIDRRVLVVPTDIALPIRDLLEIQTNVINFWSDFLVSENLTKERFIYKYRGDRVLTSQQADQIELNALIPVSPDGYASWTEITQFYDPVSKSFKRWGYSQYGIVIPEEISERAANAKFYYRIAPKS
;
A
#
# COMPACT_ATOMS: atom_id res chain seq x y z
N MET A 1 -20.14 12.04 -24.77
CA MET A 1 -18.97 11.16 -24.96
C MET A 1 -17.84 11.52 -24.01
N TYR A 2 -16.99 12.53 -24.27
CA TYR A 2 -16.00 12.99 -23.26
C TYR A 2 -16.61 13.44 -21.94
N LYS A 3 -17.80 14.07 -22.01
CA LYS A 3 -18.58 14.43 -20.83
C LYS A 3 -18.92 13.21 -19.98
N ASP A 4 -19.11 12.04 -20.58
CA ASP A 4 -19.46 10.81 -19.87
C ASP A 4 -18.23 10.24 -19.14
N ALA A 5 -17.05 10.29 -19.78
CA ALA A 5 -15.78 9.93 -19.14
C ALA A 5 -15.44 10.87 -17.96
N VAL A 6 -15.56 12.19 -18.17
CA VAL A 6 -15.33 13.18 -17.11
C VAL A 6 -16.33 13.00 -15.96
N ASN A 7 -17.61 12.77 -16.27
CA ASN A 7 -18.62 12.48 -15.26
C ASN A 7 -18.29 11.20 -14.48
N HIS A 8 -17.87 10.12 -15.16
CA HIS A 8 -17.50 8.87 -14.50
C HIS A 8 -16.28 9.06 -13.59
N TYR A 9 -15.29 9.85 -14.03
CA TYR A 9 -14.13 10.18 -13.20
C TYR A 9 -14.53 10.87 -11.90
N PHE A 10 -15.31 11.96 -11.99
CA PHE A 10 -15.68 12.75 -10.81
C PHE A 10 -16.76 12.14 -9.94
N ASN A 11 -17.67 11.35 -10.50
CA ASN A 11 -18.80 10.77 -9.76
C ASN A 11 -18.52 9.37 -9.23
N GLU A 12 -17.58 8.63 -9.82
CA GLU A 12 -17.31 7.24 -9.44
C GLU A 12 -15.86 7.00 -9.05
N VAL A 13 -14.89 7.31 -9.93
CA VAL A 13 -13.47 6.98 -9.70
C VAL A 13 -12.90 7.74 -8.50
N MET A 14 -13.03 9.06 -8.51
CA MET A 14 -12.48 9.93 -7.48
C MET A 14 -13.14 9.69 -6.11
N PRO A 15 -14.48 9.62 -5.98
CA PRO A 15 -15.12 9.32 -4.69
C PRO A 15 -14.74 7.94 -4.14
N ALA A 16 -14.61 6.91 -4.97
CA ALA A 16 -14.20 5.58 -4.51
C ALA A 16 -12.77 5.58 -3.94
N TYR A 17 -11.84 6.28 -4.61
CA TYR A 17 -10.50 6.48 -4.10
C TYR A 17 -10.47 7.28 -2.81
N GLU A 18 -11.21 8.40 -2.73
CA GLU A 18 -11.27 9.24 -1.52
C GLU A 18 -11.85 8.50 -0.32
N GLN A 19 -12.85 7.64 -0.53
CA GLN A 19 -13.38 6.76 0.53
C GLN A 19 -12.31 5.80 1.03
N TYR A 20 -11.52 5.21 0.13
CA TYR A 20 -10.42 4.34 0.51
C TYR A 20 -9.32 5.10 1.27
N VAL A 21 -8.88 6.25 0.78
CA VAL A 21 -7.91 7.14 1.47
C VAL A 21 -8.40 7.45 2.87
N LYS A 22 -9.65 7.94 3.00
CA LYS A 22 -10.24 8.33 4.28
C LYS A 22 -10.21 7.18 5.28
N LEU A 23 -10.55 5.96 4.87
CA LEU A 23 -10.53 4.79 5.76
C LEU A 23 -9.12 4.28 6.03
N ALA A 24 -8.20 4.36 5.07
CA ALA A 24 -6.80 4.01 5.25
C ALA A 24 -6.08 4.97 6.22
N THR A 25 -6.51 6.23 6.27
CA THR A 25 -5.95 7.25 7.18
C THR A 25 -6.63 7.36 8.53
N ASN A 26 -7.88 6.88 8.65
CA ASN A 26 -8.62 6.88 9.90
C ASN A 26 -8.23 5.69 10.76
N GLU A 27 -8.18 5.92 12.07
CA GLU A 27 -7.83 4.90 13.07
C GLU A 27 -8.75 3.67 13.01
N ILE A 28 -8.24 2.60 13.65
CA ILE A 28 -8.60 1.17 13.69
C ILE A 28 -10.08 0.87 14.08
N LYS A 29 -11.06 1.63 13.57
CA LYS A 29 -12.46 1.55 14.02
C LYS A 29 -13.36 0.68 13.14
N SER A 30 -12.88 0.16 12.00
CA SER A 30 -13.70 -0.75 11.18
C SER A 30 -12.90 -1.84 10.47
N LYS A 31 -12.92 -3.07 11.02
CA LYS A 31 -12.18 -4.25 10.54
C LYS A 31 -12.59 -4.77 9.15
N LEU A 32 -13.80 -4.46 8.65
CA LEU A 32 -14.36 -5.21 7.52
C LEU A 32 -14.48 -4.44 6.20
N MET A 33 -13.99 -3.19 6.12
CA MET A 33 -14.24 -2.34 4.94
C MET A 33 -12.99 -1.95 4.14
N LEU A 34 -11.77 -2.04 4.69
CA LEU A 34 -10.60 -1.46 4.03
C LEU A 34 -10.23 -2.19 2.73
N ILE A 35 -10.05 -3.51 2.77
CA ILE A 35 -9.78 -4.30 1.55
C ILE A 35 -10.89 -4.19 0.50
N SER A 36 -12.17 -4.06 0.93
CA SER A 36 -13.30 -3.92 0.00
C SER A 36 -13.27 -2.58 -0.74
N LEU A 37 -12.97 -1.48 -0.04
CA LEU A 37 -12.78 -0.16 -0.65
C LEU A 37 -11.54 -0.13 -1.54
N ALA A 38 -10.44 -0.76 -1.10
CA ALA A 38 -9.22 -0.88 -1.91
C ALA A 38 -9.49 -1.62 -3.23
N ARG A 39 -10.26 -2.72 -3.18
CA ARG A 39 -10.72 -3.46 -4.36
C ARG A 39 -11.55 -2.58 -5.30
N GLN A 40 -12.56 -1.89 -4.76
CA GLN A 40 -13.45 -1.05 -5.56
C GLN A 40 -12.68 0.09 -6.25
N SER A 41 -11.81 0.78 -5.51
CA SER A 41 -10.96 1.83 -6.06
C SER A 41 -10.03 1.27 -7.15
N SER A 42 -9.37 0.13 -6.92
CA SER A 42 -8.51 -0.52 -7.92
C SER A 42 -9.26 -0.85 -9.20
N TYR A 43 -10.47 -1.40 -9.07
CA TYR A 43 -11.31 -1.76 -10.20
C TYR A 43 -11.69 -0.53 -11.04
N LEU A 44 -12.11 0.56 -10.41
CA LEU A 44 -12.51 1.78 -11.10
C LEU A 44 -11.31 2.48 -11.75
N LEU A 45 -10.20 2.61 -11.02
CA LEU A 45 -8.95 3.19 -11.56
C LEU A 45 -8.41 2.40 -12.75
N PHE A 46 -8.48 1.07 -12.69
CA PHE A 46 -8.08 0.23 -13.82
C PHE A 46 -9.03 0.37 -15.00
N ASN A 47 -10.35 0.30 -14.80
CA ASN A 47 -11.29 0.31 -15.93
C ASN A 47 -11.64 1.71 -16.46
N PHE A 48 -11.13 2.78 -15.84
CA PHE A 48 -11.41 4.15 -16.29
C PHE A 48 -11.01 4.38 -17.75
N ARG A 49 -9.91 3.77 -18.22
CA ARG A 49 -9.48 3.85 -19.63
C ARG A 49 -10.58 3.44 -20.62
N GLU A 50 -11.48 2.53 -20.24
CA GLU A 50 -12.53 2.04 -21.13
C GLU A 50 -13.57 3.13 -21.42
N GLN A 51 -13.71 4.10 -20.52
CA GLN A 51 -14.54 5.30 -20.72
C GLN A 51 -13.92 6.28 -21.72
N LEU A 52 -12.61 6.15 -21.97
CA LEU A 52 -11.84 6.94 -22.91
C LEU A 52 -11.69 6.22 -24.27
N ILE A 53 -12.25 5.03 -24.50
CA ILE A 53 -12.14 4.36 -25.82
C ILE A 53 -12.94 5.10 -26.91
N PRO A 54 -14.11 5.69 -26.64
CA PRO A 54 -14.78 6.52 -27.63
C PRO A 54 -14.23 7.95 -27.53
N PRO A 55 -12.92 8.16 -27.72
CA PRO A 55 -12.36 8.76 -28.95
C PRO A 55 -10.95 8.27 -29.34
N TYR A 56 -10.28 7.46 -28.51
CA TYR A 56 -8.99 6.85 -28.79
C TYR A 56 -9.22 5.43 -29.30
N LYS A 57 -8.53 4.99 -30.36
CA LYS A 57 -8.71 3.60 -30.79
C LYS A 57 -8.27 2.65 -29.67
N LYS A 58 -9.01 1.56 -29.51
CA LYS A 58 -8.75 0.57 -28.46
C LYS A 58 -7.32 0.01 -28.55
N GLU A 59 -6.80 -0.10 -29.76
CA GLU A 59 -5.45 -0.56 -30.06
C GLU A 59 -4.37 0.47 -29.68
N GLU A 60 -4.73 1.76 -29.65
CA GLU A 60 -3.83 2.88 -29.32
C GLU A 60 -3.82 3.17 -27.80
N PHE A 61 -4.88 2.78 -27.08
CA PHE A 61 -5.06 3.07 -25.65
C PHE A 61 -5.13 1.81 -24.79
N ASP A 62 -4.26 0.84 -25.07
CA ASP A 62 -4.21 -0.43 -24.36
C ASP A 62 -3.50 -0.32 -23.00
N ARG A 63 -3.54 -1.41 -22.21
CA ARG A 63 -2.90 -1.44 -20.90
C ARG A 63 -1.39 -1.15 -20.95
N ASN A 64 -0.71 -1.65 -21.98
CA ASN A 64 0.76 -1.54 -22.09
C ASN A 64 1.15 -0.10 -22.42
N TYR A 65 0.40 0.56 -23.30
CA TYR A 65 0.56 1.97 -23.61
C TYR A 65 0.42 2.83 -22.35
N ILE A 66 -0.68 2.66 -21.60
CA ILE A 66 -0.88 3.42 -20.35
C ILE A 66 0.22 3.13 -19.34
N ALA A 67 0.65 1.88 -19.23
CA ALA A 67 1.71 1.53 -18.31
C ALA A 67 3.10 2.06 -18.70
N SER A 68 3.32 2.36 -19.99
CA SER A 68 4.52 3.08 -20.42
C SER A 68 4.57 4.53 -19.93
N LEU A 69 3.40 5.13 -19.66
CA LEU A 69 3.25 6.48 -19.10
C LEU A 69 3.16 6.47 -17.57
N CYS A 70 2.54 5.43 -17.00
CA CYS A 70 2.36 5.23 -15.57
C CYS A 70 2.64 3.76 -15.22
N PRO A 71 3.87 3.38 -14.84
CA PRO A 71 4.22 1.98 -14.55
C PRO A 71 3.34 1.29 -13.50
N ASP A 72 2.84 2.05 -12.52
CA ASP A 72 1.91 1.58 -11.47
C ASP A 72 0.56 1.12 -12.03
N TYR A 73 0.25 1.47 -13.27
CA TYR A 73 -0.91 0.94 -13.97
C TYR A 73 -0.82 -0.56 -14.26
N HIS A 74 0.40 -1.14 -14.37
CA HIS A 74 0.54 -2.60 -14.41
C HIS A 74 0.11 -3.22 -13.07
N TRP A 75 0.55 -2.66 -11.94
CA TRP A 75 0.18 -3.14 -10.61
C TRP A 75 -1.33 -3.09 -10.41
N ILE A 76 -1.96 -1.95 -10.70
CA ILE A 76 -3.41 -1.80 -10.49
C ILE A 76 -4.22 -2.76 -11.37
N GLY A 77 -3.74 -3.04 -12.59
CA GLY A 77 -4.37 -3.99 -13.48
C GLY A 77 -4.29 -5.42 -12.99
N ASP A 78 -3.17 -5.83 -12.40
CA ASP A 78 -3.07 -7.18 -11.82
C ASP A 78 -3.89 -7.29 -10.54
N VAL A 79 -3.91 -6.26 -9.69
CA VAL A 79 -4.78 -6.17 -8.49
C VAL A 79 -6.25 -6.27 -8.84
N ALA A 80 -6.73 -5.47 -9.79
CA ALA A 80 -8.12 -5.50 -10.23
C ALA A 80 -8.51 -6.88 -10.79
N ASN A 81 -7.61 -7.51 -11.55
CA ASN A 81 -7.85 -8.86 -12.10
C ASN A 81 -7.82 -9.94 -11.02
N ALA A 82 -6.91 -9.86 -10.05
CA ALA A 82 -6.79 -10.83 -8.96
C ALA A 82 -8.05 -10.80 -8.08
N PHE A 83 -8.54 -9.61 -7.74
CA PHE A 83 -9.81 -9.46 -7.02
C PHE A 83 -11.02 -10.00 -7.80
N LYS A 84 -11.01 -9.91 -9.14
CA LYS A 84 -12.11 -10.37 -10.00
C LYS A 84 -12.10 -11.88 -10.20
N HIS A 85 -10.93 -12.46 -10.42
CA HIS A 85 -10.77 -13.85 -10.86
C HIS A 85 -10.23 -14.78 -9.77
N ARG A 86 -9.85 -14.25 -8.61
CA ARG A 86 -9.15 -14.92 -7.51
C ARG A 86 -7.73 -15.38 -7.86
N SER A 87 -7.53 -15.98 -9.04
CA SER A 87 -6.22 -16.39 -9.57
C SER A 87 -6.12 -16.07 -11.08
N ILE A 88 -4.92 -15.75 -11.54
CA ILE A 88 -4.58 -15.35 -12.91
C ILE A 88 -3.45 -16.25 -13.44
N GLY A 89 -3.77 -17.21 -14.30
CA GLY A 89 -2.79 -18.16 -14.84
C GLY A 89 -1.91 -17.65 -16.00
N ARG A 90 -1.59 -16.36 -16.10
CA ARG A 90 -0.76 -15.82 -17.19
C ARG A 90 0.68 -15.62 -16.72
N LYS A 91 1.64 -16.00 -17.57
CA LYS A 91 3.06 -15.66 -17.38
C LYS A 91 3.23 -14.14 -17.45
N ASP A 92 4.19 -13.61 -16.69
CA ASP A 92 4.57 -12.18 -16.65
C ASP A 92 3.60 -11.25 -15.89
N ARG A 93 2.96 -11.77 -14.84
CA ARG A 93 2.15 -10.98 -13.89
C ARG A 93 2.97 -10.56 -12.67
N ILE A 94 2.69 -9.37 -12.16
CA ILE A 94 3.31 -8.90 -10.91
C ILE A 94 2.70 -9.64 -9.72
N ILE A 95 1.39 -9.88 -9.77
CA ILE A 95 0.66 -10.77 -8.86
C ILE A 95 -0.26 -11.70 -9.65
N ASP A 96 -0.39 -12.93 -9.18
CA ASP A 96 -1.18 -13.98 -9.80
C ASP A 96 -2.37 -14.45 -8.93
N ASP A 97 -2.40 -14.15 -7.64
CA ASP A 97 -3.46 -14.59 -6.74
C ASP A 97 -3.90 -13.48 -5.77
N VAL A 98 -5.17 -13.50 -5.38
CA VAL A 98 -5.73 -12.54 -4.42
C VAL A 98 -5.10 -12.66 -3.04
N SER A 99 -4.55 -13.82 -2.67
CA SER A 99 -3.81 -14.04 -1.42
C SER A 99 -2.55 -13.19 -1.31
N GLN A 100 -2.03 -12.68 -2.44
CA GLN A 100 -0.92 -11.72 -2.47
C GLN A 100 -1.35 -10.29 -2.14
N ILE A 101 -2.64 -10.04 -1.91
CA ILE A 101 -3.18 -8.75 -1.50
C ILE A 101 -3.64 -8.87 -0.06
N GLU A 102 -2.82 -8.37 0.87
CA GLU A 102 -2.98 -8.61 2.29
C GLU A 102 -3.34 -7.32 3.04
N GLU A 103 -4.44 -7.33 3.80
CA GLU A 103 -4.70 -6.29 4.81
C GLU A 103 -3.84 -6.57 6.05
N THR A 104 -2.91 -5.66 6.38
CA THR A 104 -1.90 -5.84 7.42
C THR A 104 -1.82 -4.62 8.34
N LEU A 105 -1.53 -4.82 9.63
CA LEU A 105 -1.14 -3.76 10.54
C LEU A 105 0.37 -3.50 10.39
N VAL A 106 0.73 -2.29 10.00
CA VAL A 106 2.11 -1.85 9.82
C VAL A 106 2.49 -0.92 10.96
N ARG A 107 3.51 -1.31 11.72
CA ARG A 107 4.10 -0.49 12.77
C ARG A 107 5.30 0.28 12.22
N THR A 108 5.16 1.59 12.11
CA THR A 108 6.26 2.48 11.75
C THR A 108 6.90 3.03 13.01
N CYS A 109 8.19 2.79 13.23
CA CYS A 109 8.93 3.34 14.36
C CYS A 109 9.77 4.53 13.89
N PHE A 110 9.79 5.59 14.69
CA PHE A 110 10.50 6.82 14.41
C PHE A 110 11.48 7.10 15.54
N ILE A 111 12.70 7.51 15.18
CA ILE A 111 13.71 7.95 16.14
C ILE A 111 13.71 9.47 16.09
N PRO A 112 13.21 10.17 17.14
CA PRO A 112 13.23 11.62 17.16
C PRO A 112 14.66 12.15 17.31
N GLU A 113 14.92 13.37 16.85
CA GLU A 113 16.26 13.99 16.95
C GLU A 113 16.71 14.17 18.41
N ASP A 114 15.75 14.40 19.31
CA ASP A 114 15.92 14.55 20.75
C ASP A 114 15.72 13.22 21.53
N ALA A 115 15.86 12.08 20.85
CA ALA A 115 15.74 10.76 21.48
C ALA A 115 16.61 10.65 22.73
N THR A 116 16.01 10.24 23.84
CA THR A 116 16.71 9.98 25.11
C THR A 116 16.63 8.48 25.43
N PRO A 117 17.49 7.94 26.32
CA PRO A 117 17.33 6.55 26.79
C PRO A 117 15.94 6.25 27.38
N ALA A 118 15.25 7.26 27.92
CA ALA A 118 13.90 7.14 28.45
C ALA A 118 12.80 7.20 27.37
N ASN A 119 13.07 7.83 26.23
CA ASN A 119 12.17 7.91 25.07
C ASN A 119 12.96 7.69 23.77
N PRO A 120 13.35 6.44 23.46
CA PRO A 120 14.26 6.16 22.36
C PRO A 120 13.58 6.19 20.98
N TYR A 121 12.27 6.01 20.94
CA TYR A 121 11.48 6.01 19.70
C TYR A 121 10.00 6.20 20.03
N TYR A 122 9.24 6.70 19.06
CA TYR A 122 7.78 6.58 19.05
C TYR A 122 7.33 5.68 17.89
N SER A 123 6.11 5.14 17.95
CA SER A 123 5.62 4.27 16.89
C SER A 123 4.17 4.52 16.54
N ILE A 124 3.85 4.37 15.27
CA ILE A 124 2.49 4.46 14.76
C ILE A 124 2.11 3.12 14.16
N ILE A 125 0.92 2.63 14.52
CA ILE A 125 0.34 1.44 13.94
C ILE A 125 -0.76 1.88 12.98
N ASP A 126 -0.51 1.69 11.69
CA ASP A 126 -1.48 1.95 10.63
C ASP A 126 -1.96 0.64 10.04
N ARG A 127 -3.16 0.64 9.49
CA ARG A 127 -3.66 -0.50 8.71
C ARG A 127 -3.47 -0.21 7.23
N ARG A 128 -2.85 -1.14 6.53
CA ARG A 128 -2.49 -0.99 5.11
C ARG A 128 -2.96 -2.20 4.32
N VAL A 129 -3.15 -2.01 3.02
CA VAL A 129 -3.35 -3.13 2.09
C VAL A 129 -2.06 -3.24 1.29
N LEU A 130 -1.32 -4.32 1.51
CA LEU A 130 -0.05 -4.57 0.88
C LEU A 130 -0.22 -5.49 -0.32
N VAL A 131 0.59 -5.27 -1.35
CA VAL A 131 0.67 -6.11 -2.55
C VAL A 131 2.02 -6.81 -2.54
N VAL A 132 2.00 -8.13 -2.46
CA VAL A 132 3.17 -9.00 -2.40
C VAL A 132 3.44 -9.56 -3.81
N PRO A 133 4.51 -9.14 -4.51
CA PRO A 133 4.75 -9.62 -5.87
C PRO A 133 5.07 -11.12 -5.93
N THR A 134 4.79 -11.75 -7.07
CA THR A 134 5.18 -13.15 -7.34
C THR A 134 6.70 -13.27 -7.49
N ASP A 135 7.34 -12.27 -8.11
CA ASP A 135 8.79 -12.16 -8.17
C ASP A 135 9.33 -11.57 -6.86
N ILE A 136 10.07 -12.39 -6.10
CA ILE A 136 10.69 -12.01 -4.84
C ILE A 136 11.75 -10.90 -4.98
N ALA A 137 12.23 -10.63 -6.19
CA ALA A 137 13.14 -9.51 -6.46
C ALA A 137 12.41 -8.15 -6.46
N LEU A 138 11.08 -8.14 -6.64
CA LEU A 138 10.28 -6.93 -6.56
C LEU A 138 9.90 -6.62 -5.10
N PRO A 139 9.81 -5.33 -4.72
CA PRO A 139 9.42 -4.96 -3.37
C PRO A 139 7.93 -5.20 -3.12
N ILE A 140 7.58 -5.50 -1.87
CA ILE A 140 6.21 -5.37 -1.37
C ILE A 140 5.83 -3.90 -1.42
N ARG A 141 4.64 -3.58 -1.93
CA ARG A 141 4.16 -2.19 -2.06
C ARG A 141 2.85 -1.95 -1.36
N ASP A 142 2.64 -0.72 -0.92
CA ASP A 142 1.34 -0.30 -0.39
C ASP A 142 0.38 -0.03 -1.57
N LEU A 143 -0.79 -0.66 -1.56
CA LEU A 143 -1.78 -0.47 -2.61
C LEU A 143 -2.27 0.98 -2.69
N LEU A 144 -2.30 1.70 -1.57
CA LEU A 144 -2.66 3.11 -1.57
C LEU A 144 -1.63 3.98 -2.31
N GLU A 145 -0.34 3.65 -2.23
CA GLU A 145 0.72 4.31 -3.00
C GLU A 145 0.49 4.14 -4.51
N ILE A 146 0.31 2.88 -4.94
CA ILE A 146 0.04 2.52 -6.33
C ILE A 146 -1.19 3.26 -6.85
N GLN A 147 -2.29 3.25 -6.09
CA GLN A 147 -3.53 3.94 -6.47
C GLN A 147 -3.37 5.46 -6.52
N THR A 148 -2.59 6.05 -5.60
CA THR A 148 -2.29 7.48 -5.59
C THR A 148 -1.59 7.90 -6.89
N ASN A 149 -0.62 7.11 -7.34
CA ASN A 149 0.10 7.38 -8.57
C ASN A 149 -0.81 7.27 -9.80
N VAL A 150 -1.68 6.26 -9.84
CA VAL A 150 -2.63 6.07 -10.95
C VAL A 150 -3.71 7.16 -11.00
N ILE A 151 -4.28 7.58 -9.87
CA ILE A 151 -5.28 8.65 -9.88
C ILE A 151 -4.66 10.00 -10.25
N ASN A 152 -3.44 10.30 -9.79
CA ASN A 152 -2.72 11.50 -10.19
C ASN A 152 -2.43 11.49 -11.70
N PHE A 153 -1.99 10.35 -12.24
CA PHE A 153 -1.82 10.17 -13.68
C PHE A 153 -3.12 10.47 -14.44
N TRP A 154 -4.26 9.93 -13.98
CA TRP A 154 -5.54 10.21 -14.64
C TRP A 154 -5.94 11.68 -14.56
N SER A 155 -5.73 12.34 -13.42
CA SER A 155 -5.99 13.77 -13.32
C SER A 155 -5.11 14.58 -14.27
N ASP A 156 -3.84 14.21 -14.43
CA ASP A 156 -2.90 14.89 -15.32
C ASP A 156 -3.31 14.70 -16.78
N PHE A 157 -3.66 13.46 -17.14
CA PHE A 157 -4.13 13.10 -18.47
C PHE A 157 -5.40 13.88 -18.86
N LEU A 158 -6.39 13.97 -17.96
CA LEU A 158 -7.62 14.71 -18.25
C LEU A 158 -7.37 16.20 -18.51
N VAL A 159 -6.38 16.80 -17.85
CA VAL A 159 -6.00 18.19 -18.08
C VAL A 159 -5.19 18.33 -19.37
N SER A 160 -4.23 17.43 -19.64
CA SER A 160 -3.40 17.49 -20.87
C SER A 160 -4.22 17.35 -22.14
N GLU A 161 -5.27 16.53 -22.09
CA GLU A 161 -6.21 16.31 -23.20
C GLU A 161 -7.34 17.37 -23.25
N ASN A 162 -7.25 18.44 -22.44
CA ASN A 162 -8.24 19.51 -22.33
C ASN A 162 -9.68 19.03 -22.00
N LEU A 163 -9.80 17.91 -21.29
CA LEU A 163 -11.09 17.35 -20.86
C LEU A 163 -11.58 18.00 -19.55
N THR A 164 -10.65 18.44 -18.70
CA THR A 164 -10.91 19.22 -17.49
C THR A 164 -9.98 20.42 -17.40
N LYS A 165 -10.38 21.45 -16.67
CA LYS A 165 -9.53 22.62 -16.37
C LYS A 165 -8.75 22.46 -15.08
N GLU A 166 -9.27 21.64 -14.17
CA GLU A 166 -8.73 21.48 -12.83
C GLU A 166 -7.95 20.17 -12.72
N ARG A 167 -6.80 20.29 -12.04
CA ARG A 167 -5.88 19.19 -11.73
C ARG A 167 -5.98 18.89 -10.24
N PHE A 168 -6.19 17.61 -9.90
CA PHE A 168 -6.27 17.12 -8.52
C PHE A 168 -5.03 16.28 -8.24
N ILE A 169 -4.24 16.69 -7.25
CA ILE A 169 -3.02 15.99 -6.87
C ILE A 169 -3.11 15.50 -5.44
N TYR A 170 -3.12 14.19 -5.30
CA TYR A 170 -3.10 13.50 -4.03
C TYR A 170 -1.65 13.21 -3.63
N LYS A 171 -1.34 13.43 -2.34
CA LYS A 171 -0.05 13.06 -1.76
C LYS A 171 -0.21 11.78 -0.97
N TYR A 172 0.62 10.78 -1.28
CA TYR A 172 0.67 9.56 -0.50
C TYR A 172 1.24 9.85 0.90
N ARG A 173 0.57 9.34 1.94
CA ARG A 173 0.89 9.66 3.34
C ARG A 173 2.14 8.94 3.83
N GLY A 174 2.53 7.83 3.22
CA GLY A 174 3.66 7.01 3.68
C GLY A 174 5.02 7.72 3.66
N ASP A 175 5.09 8.93 3.09
CA ASP A 175 6.29 9.78 3.07
C ASP A 175 6.19 10.99 4.04
N ARG A 176 5.14 11.08 4.87
CA ARG A 176 5.05 12.17 5.85
C ARG A 176 6.02 11.92 7.01
N VAL A 177 6.91 12.90 7.25
CA VAL A 177 7.59 13.07 8.53
C VAL A 177 6.54 13.52 9.55
N LEU A 178 6.33 12.70 10.58
CA LEU A 178 5.45 13.07 11.69
C LEU A 178 6.31 13.68 12.80
N THR A 179 5.70 14.59 13.56
CA THR A 179 6.31 15.10 14.80
C THR A 179 5.99 14.18 15.96
N SER A 180 6.80 14.18 17.01
CA SER A 180 6.56 13.40 18.25
C SER A 180 5.16 13.65 18.81
N GLN A 181 4.73 14.91 18.88
CA GLN A 181 3.38 15.29 19.35
C GLN A 181 2.24 14.69 18.50
N GLN A 182 2.42 14.58 17.18
CA GLN A 182 1.42 13.97 16.29
C GLN A 182 1.34 12.46 16.45
N ALA A 183 2.47 11.81 16.78
CA ALA A 183 2.50 10.39 17.01
C ALA A 183 1.89 9.99 18.36
N ASP A 184 2.19 10.74 19.42
CA ASP A 184 1.64 10.50 20.77
C ASP A 184 0.10 10.55 20.77
N GLN A 185 -0.50 11.47 20.00
CA GLN A 185 -1.95 11.57 19.83
C GLN A 185 -2.56 10.34 19.13
N ILE A 186 -1.82 9.70 18.22
CA ILE A 186 -2.27 8.50 17.50
C ILE A 186 -2.15 7.26 18.39
N GLU A 187 -1.06 7.15 19.16
CA GLU A 187 -0.83 6.01 20.06
C GLU A 187 -1.89 5.93 21.17
N LEU A 188 -2.29 7.08 21.73
CA LEU A 188 -3.37 7.19 22.72
C LEU A 188 -4.72 6.65 22.21
N ASN A 189 -5.02 6.81 20.92
CA ASN A 189 -6.27 6.34 20.33
C ASN A 189 -6.22 4.89 19.84
N ALA A 190 -5.02 4.32 19.69
CA ALA A 190 -4.80 2.96 19.20
C ALA A 190 -4.76 1.90 20.31
N LEU A 191 -5.05 2.24 21.58
CA LEU A 191 -5.15 1.28 22.68
C LEU A 191 -6.27 0.25 22.41
N ILE A 192 -5.86 -0.93 21.91
CA ILE A 192 -6.73 -2.06 21.61
C ILE A 192 -7.15 -2.74 22.93
N PRO A 193 -8.43 -3.05 23.18
CA PRO A 193 -8.82 -3.91 24.29
C PRO A 193 -8.34 -5.34 24.01
N VAL A 194 -7.44 -5.84 24.86
CA VAL A 194 -7.04 -7.24 24.86
C VAL A 194 -8.16 -8.03 25.55
N SER A 195 -8.84 -8.91 24.82
CA SER A 195 -9.80 -9.86 25.43
C SER A 195 -9.03 -10.84 26.31
N PRO A 196 -9.49 -11.15 27.54
CA PRO A 196 -8.80 -12.05 28.46
C PRO A 196 -8.59 -13.49 27.92
N ASP A 197 -9.40 -13.94 26.96
CA ASP A 197 -9.57 -15.39 26.69
C ASP A 197 -9.35 -15.83 25.23
N GLY A 198 -8.86 -14.96 24.33
CA GLY A 198 -8.85 -15.23 22.89
C GLY A 198 -7.54 -15.79 22.33
N TYR A 199 -7.35 -17.11 22.31
CA TYR A 199 -6.28 -17.76 21.53
C TYR A 199 -6.44 -17.45 20.03
N ALA A 200 -5.46 -16.78 19.44
CA ALA A 200 -5.22 -16.77 18.00
C ALA A 200 -4.06 -17.73 17.73
N SER A 201 -4.31 -18.83 17.02
CA SER A 201 -3.28 -19.77 16.59
C SER A 201 -2.44 -19.13 15.48
N TRP A 202 -1.11 -19.07 15.67
CA TRP A 202 -0.14 -18.61 14.68
C TRP A 202 0.94 -19.68 14.50
N THR A 203 1.32 -20.01 13.27
CA THR A 203 2.33 -21.06 12.97
C THR A 203 3.49 -20.50 12.14
N GLU A 204 4.68 -20.61 12.74
CA GLU A 204 6.09 -20.62 12.31
C GLU A 204 6.66 -19.78 11.14
N ILE A 205 7.86 -19.25 11.41
CA ILE A 205 8.80 -18.58 10.49
C ILE A 205 9.91 -19.57 10.10
N THR A 206 10.18 -19.69 8.81
CA THR A 206 11.23 -20.53 8.21
C THR A 206 12.63 -20.07 8.62
N GLN A 207 13.43 -20.97 9.21
CA GLN A 207 14.87 -20.77 9.45
C GLN A 207 15.65 -21.19 8.20
N PHE A 208 16.56 -20.34 7.70
CA PHE A 208 17.57 -20.74 6.72
C PHE A 208 18.98 -20.73 7.36
N TYR A 209 19.72 -21.81 7.10
CA TYR A 209 21.10 -22.01 7.57
C TYR A 209 22.08 -21.32 6.61
N ASP A 210 22.90 -20.41 7.13
CA ASP A 210 24.00 -19.77 6.39
C ASP A 210 25.26 -20.66 6.49
N PRO A 211 25.68 -21.33 5.40
CA PRO A 211 26.83 -22.24 5.44
C PRO A 211 28.18 -21.51 5.55
N VAL A 212 28.22 -20.20 5.27
CA VAL A 212 29.45 -19.40 5.31
C VAL A 212 29.77 -19.01 6.75
N SER A 213 28.76 -18.62 7.55
CA SER A 213 28.96 -18.27 8.95
C SER A 213 28.62 -19.39 9.94
N LYS A 214 28.12 -20.54 9.47
CA LYS A 214 27.64 -21.67 10.29
C LYS A 214 26.69 -21.24 11.42
N SER A 215 25.80 -20.30 11.12
CA SER A 215 24.88 -19.72 12.11
C SER A 215 23.51 -19.43 11.48
N PHE A 216 22.44 -19.55 12.25
CA PHE A 216 21.11 -19.10 11.84
C PHE A 216 21.03 -17.57 11.97
N LYS A 217 20.62 -16.85 10.91
CA LYS A 217 20.49 -15.38 10.93
C LYS A 217 19.05 -14.95 10.61
N ARG A 218 18.50 -14.02 11.41
CA ARG A 218 17.22 -13.33 11.17
C ARG A 218 17.47 -12.04 10.39
N TRP A 219 16.73 -11.82 9.30
CA TRP A 219 16.74 -10.55 8.58
C TRP A 219 15.30 -10.07 8.36
N GLY A 220 15.04 -8.80 8.70
CA GLY A 220 13.92 -8.02 8.20
C GLY A 220 14.41 -7.12 7.07
N TYR A 221 13.64 -6.99 5.99
CA TYR A 221 14.05 -6.19 4.84
C TYR A 221 14.22 -4.71 5.23
N SER A 222 15.46 -4.24 5.15
CA SER A 222 15.83 -2.84 5.03
C SER A 222 16.86 -2.75 3.91
N GLN A 223 16.54 -2.05 2.83
CA GLN A 223 17.49 -1.81 1.73
C GLN A 223 18.60 -0.80 2.10
N TYR A 224 18.67 -0.36 3.37
CA TYR A 224 19.77 0.45 3.88
C TYR A 224 20.25 -0.14 5.21
N GLY A 225 21.52 -0.54 5.26
CA GLY A 225 22.14 -1.31 6.35
C GLY A 225 22.16 -0.60 7.71
N ILE A 226 21.02 -0.64 8.41
CA ILE A 226 20.88 -0.18 9.79
C ILE A 226 20.66 -1.42 10.67
N VAL A 227 21.57 -1.60 11.62
CA VAL A 227 21.52 -2.68 12.61
C VAL A 227 20.38 -2.41 13.59
N ILE A 228 19.42 -3.34 13.68
CA ILE A 228 18.35 -3.29 14.69
C ILE A 228 18.93 -3.81 16.01
N PRO A 229 18.79 -3.09 17.14
CA PRO A 229 19.22 -3.56 18.46
C PRO A 229 18.54 -4.88 18.86
N GLU A 230 19.32 -5.78 19.47
CA GLU A 230 18.95 -7.18 19.79
C GLU A 230 17.71 -7.29 20.70
N GLU A 231 17.48 -6.30 21.57
CA GLU A 231 16.33 -6.22 22.49
C GLU A 231 14.98 -6.05 21.78
N ILE A 232 14.96 -5.54 20.54
CA ILE A 232 13.74 -5.43 19.71
C ILE A 232 13.43 -6.78 19.03
N SER A 233 14.46 -7.60 18.78
CA SER A 233 14.36 -8.89 18.10
C SER A 233 13.66 -9.96 18.94
N GLU A 234 13.85 -9.96 20.26
CA GLU A 234 13.23 -10.96 21.16
C GLU A 234 11.72 -10.73 21.33
N ARG A 235 11.24 -9.48 21.32
CA ARG A 235 9.81 -9.16 21.39
C ARG A 235 9.08 -9.31 20.05
N ALA A 236 9.80 -9.32 18.93
CA ALA A 236 9.24 -9.42 17.57
C ALA A 236 9.04 -10.86 17.06
N ALA A 237 9.41 -11.88 17.85
CA ALA A 237 9.44 -13.28 17.41
C ALA A 237 8.08 -13.88 16.98
N ASN A 238 6.96 -13.22 17.31
CA ASN A 238 5.60 -13.78 17.16
C ASN A 238 4.65 -12.96 16.28
N ALA A 239 5.14 -11.99 15.49
CA ALA A 239 4.31 -11.24 14.55
C ALA A 239 5.06 -10.84 13.28
N LYS A 240 4.36 -10.84 12.13
CA LYS A 240 4.88 -10.27 10.87
C LYS A 240 4.90 -8.75 10.99
N PHE A 241 6.04 -8.19 11.39
CA PHE A 241 6.26 -6.74 11.38
C PHE A 241 7.08 -6.34 10.15
N TYR A 242 6.55 -5.42 9.35
CA TYR A 242 7.29 -4.75 8.30
C TYR A 242 7.79 -3.41 8.85
N TYR A 243 9.11 -3.23 8.89
CA TYR A 243 9.74 -2.00 9.36
C TYR A 243 10.15 -1.15 8.16
N ARG A 244 9.76 0.13 8.13
CA ARG A 244 10.29 1.13 7.20
C ARG A 244 11.06 2.16 8.01
N ILE A 245 12.36 2.29 7.76
CA ILE A 245 13.21 3.32 8.36
C ILE A 245 13.30 4.47 7.36
N ALA A 246 12.80 5.64 7.72
CA ALA A 246 12.90 6.83 6.87
C ALA A 246 14.35 7.39 6.92
N PRO A 247 14.96 7.73 5.78
CA PRO A 247 16.29 8.34 5.75
C PRO A 247 16.29 9.76 6.33
N LYS A 248 17.43 10.16 6.90
CA LYS A 248 17.71 11.53 7.34
C LYS A 248 17.56 12.51 6.17
N SER A 249 16.81 13.59 6.37
CA SER A 249 16.90 14.83 5.58
C SER A 249 18.02 15.72 6.09
#